data_AF-A0A0M9XAE7-F1
#
_entry.id   AF-A0A0M9XAE7-F1
#
_cell.length_a   1.000
_cell.length_b   1.000
_cell.length_c   1.000
_cell.angle_alpha   90.00
_cell.angle_beta   90.00
_cell.angle_gamma   90.00
#
_symmetry.space_group_name_H-M   'P 1'
#
loop_
_entity.id
_entity.type
_entity.pdbx_description
1 polymer ?
#
loop_
_entity_poly.entity_id
_entity_poly.type
_entity_poly.pdbx_seq_one_letter_code
_entity_poly.pdbx_strand_id
1 'polypeptide(L)' 'MTPAIDAHVRLDTHPTHPSAVQAHLTGIQARVAYMALEAVGWSAAVTGVLVLARIDHEESQ' A
#
# COMPACT_ATOMS: atom_id res chain seq x y z
N MET A 1 25.90 8.53 -7.37
CA MET A 1 25.06 7.31 -7.26
C MET A 1 24.10 7.52 -6.12
N THR A 2 22.81 7.60 -6.39
CA THR A 2 21.79 7.63 -5.33
C THR A 2 21.77 6.25 -4.69
N PRO A 3 21.91 6.11 -3.35
CA PRO A 3 21.76 4.81 -2.72
C PRO A 3 20.36 4.27 -3.06
N ALA A 4 20.31 3.04 -3.56
CA ALA A 4 19.05 2.41 -3.93
C ALA A 4 18.23 2.15 -2.64
N ILE A 5 16.98 2.62 -2.63
CA ILE A 5 16.04 2.28 -1.58
C ILE A 5 15.55 0.85 -1.86
N ASP A 6 15.79 -0.06 -0.91
CA ASP A 6 15.29 -1.43 -0.97
C ASP A 6 13.93 -1.53 -0.25
N ALA A 7 12.92 -0.91 -0.87
CA ALA A 7 11.54 -0.94 -0.40
C ALA A 7 10.63 -1.14 -1.60
N HIS A 8 9.91 -2.26 -1.64
CA HIS A 8 9.07 -2.64 -2.76
C HIS A 8 7.62 -2.70 -2.31
N VAL A 9 6.73 -2.21 -3.17
CA VAL A 9 5.29 -2.22 -2.96
C VAL A 9 4.64 -3.00 -4.09
N ARG A 10 3.92 -4.06 -3.75
CA ARG A 10 3.07 -4.78 -4.70
C ARG A 10 1.62 -4.55 -4.36
N LEU A 11 0.84 -4.06 -5.32
CA LEU A 11 -0.59 -3.81 -5.17
C LEU A 11 -1.39 -4.96 -5.76
N ASP A 12 -2.37 -5.45 -5.02
CA ASP A 12 -3.30 -6.49 -5.43
C ASP A 12 -4.72 -6.16 -4.93
N THR A 13 -5.75 -6.76 -5.52
CA THR A 13 -7.13 -6.64 -5.02
C THR A 13 -7.28 -7.37 -3.68
N HIS A 14 -8.07 -6.80 -2.76
CA HIS A 14 -8.34 -7.44 -1.48
C HIS A 14 -9.27 -8.66 -1.68
N PRO A 15 -8.92 -9.85 -1.13
CA PRO A 15 -9.60 -11.12 -1.46
C PRO A 15 -11.06 -11.16 -1.01
N THR A 16 -11.38 -10.46 0.09
CA THR A 16 -12.75 -10.41 0.65
C THR A 16 -13.54 -9.20 0.17
N HIS A 17 -12.86 -8.15 -0.31
CA HIS A 17 -13.49 -6.85 -0.60
C HIS A 17 -13.04 -6.41 -1.99
N PRO A 18 -13.80 -6.72 -3.06
CA PRO A 18 -13.39 -6.42 -4.44
C PRO A 18 -13.11 -4.94 -4.71
N SER A 19 -13.73 -4.04 -3.94
CA SER A 19 -13.50 -2.59 -4.00
C SER A 19 -12.28 -2.13 -3.19
N ALA A 20 -11.61 -2.97 -2.42
CA ALA A 20 -10.41 -2.60 -1.68
C ALA A 20 -9.13 -3.11 -2.36
N VAL A 21 -8.02 -2.40 -2.13
CA VAL A 21 -6.68 -2.79 -2.57
C VAL A 21 -5.85 -3.13 -1.35
N GLN A 22 -4.99 -4.12 -1.47
CA GLN A 22 -3.95 -4.44 -0.50
C GLN A 22 -2.56 -4.16 -1.10
N ALA A 23 -1.66 -3.68 -0.27
CA ALA A 23 -0.27 -3.41 -0.57
C ALA A 23 0.62 -4.36 0.23
N HIS A 24 1.39 -5.21 -0.46
CA HIS A 24 2.40 -6.08 0.13
C HIS A 24 3.76 -5.39 0.07
N LEU A 25 4.40 -5.26 1.23
CA LEU A 25 5.67 -4.57 1.39
C LEU A 25 6.82 -5.57 1.57
N THR A 26 7.86 -5.42 0.76
CA THR A 26 9.08 -6.24 0.86
C THR A 26 10.34 -5.38 0.78
N GLY A 27 11.49 -5.98 1.09
CA GLY A 27 12.78 -5.30 1.17
C GLY A 27 13.18 -4.89 2.59
N ILE A 28 14.47 -4.68 2.79
CA ILE A 28 15.10 -4.34 4.08
C ILE A 28 14.60 -2.98 4.58
N GLN A 29 14.24 -2.07 3.66
CA GLN A 29 13.76 -0.72 3.96
C GLN A 29 12.24 -0.60 3.79
N ALA A 30 11.46 -1.69 3.84
CA ALA A 30 10.01 -1.70 3.68
C ALA A 30 9.27 -0.69 4.60
N ARG A 31 9.85 -0.35 5.76
CA ARG A 31 9.30 0.67 6.66
C ARG A 31 9.16 2.06 6.01
N VAL A 32 10.01 2.38 5.03
CA VAL A 32 9.91 3.64 4.26
C VAL A 32 8.61 3.65 3.45
N ALA A 33 8.31 2.57 2.74
CA ALA A 33 7.08 2.43 1.99
C ALA A 33 5.85 2.40 2.90
N TYR A 34 5.95 1.70 4.04
CA TYR A 34 4.89 1.66 5.05
C TYR A 34 4.51 3.08 5.51
N MET A 35 5.48 3.88 5.92
CA MET A 35 5.24 5.24 6.43
C MET A 35 4.64 6.15 5.35
N ALA A 36 5.09 6.01 4.10
CA ALA A 36 4.54 6.79 2.98
C ALA A 36 3.09 6.42 2.66
N LEU A 37 2.74 5.13 2.72
CA LEU A 37 1.38 4.65 2.46
C LEU A 37 0.43 5.03 3.60
N GLU A 38 0.86 4.90 4.86
CA GLU A 38 0.05 5.29 6.02
C GLU A 38 -0.29 6.80 5.98
N ALA A 39 0.67 7.63 5.56
CA ALA A 39 0.48 9.08 5.40
C ALA A 39 -0.57 9.46 4.34
N VAL A 40 -0.89 8.56 3.39
CA VAL A 40 -1.91 8.78 2.34
C VAL A 40 -3.17 7.93 2.56
N GLY A 41 -3.41 7.49 3.80
CA GLY A 41 -4.69 6.90 4.22
C GLY A 41 -4.76 5.38 4.11
N TRP A 42 -3.65 4.70 3.82
CA TRP A 42 -3.61 3.24 3.93
C TRP A 42 -3.62 2.84 5.40
N SER A 43 -4.33 1.76 5.71
CA SER A 43 -4.42 1.20 7.06
C SER A 43 -3.69 -0.12 7.14
N ALA A 44 -2.94 -0.36 8.22
CA ALA A 44 -2.27 -1.64 8.45
C ALA A 44 -3.31 -2.75 8.71
N ALA A 45 -3.28 -3.81 7.90
CA ALA A 45 -4.09 -5.00 8.13
C ALA A 45 -3.31 -6.06 8.92
N VAL A 46 -2.03 -6.21 8.60
CA VAL A 46 -1.06 -7.11 9.23
C VAL A 46 0.35 -6.61 8.92
N THR A 47 1.36 -7.03 9.66
CA THR A 47 2.76 -6.67 9.41
C THR A 47 3.14 -6.86 7.94
N GLY A 48 3.57 -5.79 7.28
CA GLY A 48 3.97 -5.80 5.87
C GLY A 48 2.82 -5.78 4.87
N VAL A 49 1.56 -5.69 5.33
CA VAL A 49 0.39 -5.56 4.45
C VAL A 49 -0.48 -4.39 4.90
N LEU A 50 -0.70 -3.44 4.00
CA LEU A 50 -1.66 -2.36 4.19
C LEU A 50 -2.85 -2.53 3.27
N VAL A 51 -3.98 -1.98 3.66
CA VAL A 51 -5.21 -1.97 2.87
C VAL A 51 -5.69 -0.54 2.69
N LEU A 52 -6.24 -0.26 1.51
CA LEU A 52 -6.94 0.97 1.21
C LEU A 52 -8.30 0.60 0.64
N ALA A 53 -9.37 1.08 1.30
CA ALA A 53 -10.70 1.02 0.72
C ALA A 53 -10.73 1.98 -0.48
N ARG A 54 -11.02 1.47 -1.69
CA ARG A 54 -11.43 2.36 -2.77
C ARG A 54 -12.91 2.62 -2.49
N ILE A 55 -13.18 3.77 -1.87
CA ILE A 55 -14.51 4.34 -2.00
C ILE A 55 -14.65 4.59 -3.51
N ASP A 56 -15.69 4.05 -4.15
CA ASP A 56 -16.01 4.24 -5.58
C ASP A 56 -16.32 5.71 -5.89
N HIS A 57 -15.42 6.63 -5.54
CA HIS A 57 -15.46 7.98 -6.05
C HIS A 57 -15.10 7.88 -7.53
N GLU A 58 -16.13 7.81 -8.36
CA GLU A 58 -16.07 8.27 -9.73
C GLU A 58 -15.46 9.68 -9.70
N GLU A 59 -14.16 9.80 -10.00
CA GLU A 59 -13.54 11.10 -10.26
C GLU A 59 -14.31 11.67 -11.46
N SER A 60 -15.26 12.55 -11.18
CA SER A 60 -15.98 13.27 -12.22
C SER A 60 -14.94 14.11 -12.96
N GLN A 61 -14.68 13.75 -14.22
CA GLN A 61 -13.78 14.47 -15.12
C GLN A 61 -14.23 15.93 -15.34
#